data_AF-A0A8J7LPE7-F1
#
_entry.id   AF-A0A8J7LPE7-F1
#
_cell.length_a   1.000
_cell.length_b   1.000
_cell.length_c   1.000
_cell.angle_alpha   90.00
_cell.angle_beta   90.00
_cell.angle_gamma   90.00
#
_symmetry.space_group_name_H-M   'P 1'
#
loop_
_entity.id
_entity.type
_entity.pdbx_description
1 polymer ?
#
loop_
_entity_poly.entity_id
_entity_poly.type
_entity_poly.pdbx_seq_one_letter_code
_entity_poly.pdbx_strand_id
1 'polypeptide(L)'
;MEKSKKSIPFESLAQEARSVNKFLVNENSIMSEIAAAEPTVISEILSAEPAMIENILSTEPAMLSEIASSEPVILGEMMVAEPTLFAEVAAAEPAMIGEIAAAEPAVFSKLATAEPVAFGQAISGIISEIATSKK
;
A
#
# COMPACT_ATOMS: atom_id res chain seq x y z
N MET A 1 -26.27 24.02 -13.99
CA MET A 1 -24.93 23.78 -14.56
C MET A 1 -24.24 22.72 -13.70
N GLU A 2 -24.58 21.45 -13.94
CA GLU A 2 -23.85 20.33 -13.37
C GLU A 2 -22.56 20.16 -14.16
N LYS A 3 -21.42 20.38 -13.52
CA LYS A 3 -20.12 20.08 -14.12
C LYS A 3 -20.03 18.55 -14.21
N SER A 4 -20.19 18.02 -15.41
CA SER A 4 -19.96 16.61 -15.72
C SER A 4 -18.53 16.25 -15.31
N LYS A 5 -18.35 15.57 -14.18
CA LYS A 5 -17.07 14.97 -13.80
C LYS A 5 -16.74 13.94 -14.88
N LYS A 6 -15.80 14.28 -15.76
CA LYS A 6 -15.34 13.42 -16.85
C LYS A 6 -14.61 12.25 -16.18
N SER A 7 -15.25 11.08 -16.10
CA SER A 7 -14.56 9.89 -15.62
C SER A 7 -13.48 9.54 -16.65
N ILE A 8 -12.23 9.61 -16.25
CA ILE A 8 -11.11 9.12 -17.05
C ILE A 8 -11.32 7.60 -17.16
N PRO A 9 -11.33 6.99 -18.35
CA PRO A 9 -11.52 5.55 -18.47
C PRO A 9 -10.40 4.80 -17.73
N PHE A 10 -10.73 3.73 -17.00
CA PHE A 10 -9.79 2.94 -16.21
C PHE A 10 -8.59 2.44 -17.04
N GLU A 11 -8.79 2.18 -18.34
CA GLU A 11 -7.70 1.83 -19.28
C GLU A 11 -6.67 2.96 -19.48
N SER A 12 -7.11 4.21 -19.47
CA SER A 12 -6.22 5.38 -19.61
C SER A 12 -5.35 5.55 -18.37
N LEU A 13 -5.94 5.38 -17.18
CA LEU A 13 -5.21 5.43 -15.91
C LEU A 13 -4.22 4.28 -15.79
N ALA A 14 -4.61 3.05 -16.17
CA ALA A 14 -3.68 1.91 -16.17
C ALA A 14 -2.51 2.11 -17.17
N GLN A 15 -2.74 2.78 -18.30
CA GLN A 15 -1.68 3.07 -19.27
C GLN A 15 -0.74 4.19 -18.80
N GLU A 16 -1.28 5.21 -18.14
CA GLU A 16 -0.48 6.24 -17.47
C GLU A 16 0.30 5.66 -16.30
N ALA A 17 -0.32 4.84 -15.45
CA ALA A 17 0.30 4.10 -14.36
C ALA A 17 1.50 3.27 -14.85
N ARG A 18 1.36 2.52 -15.96
CA ARG A 18 2.48 1.79 -16.60
C ARG A 18 3.61 2.69 -17.06
N SER A 19 3.26 3.85 -17.61
CA SER A 19 4.25 4.81 -18.11
C SER A 19 5.00 5.45 -16.95
N VAL A 20 4.30 5.73 -15.85
CA VAL A 20 4.84 6.20 -14.58
C VAL A 20 5.72 5.12 -13.96
N ASN A 21 5.26 3.87 -13.82
CA ASN A 21 6.02 2.72 -13.34
C ASN A 21 7.38 2.57 -14.05
N LYS A 22 7.36 2.58 -15.39
CA LYS A 22 8.57 2.47 -16.21
C LYS A 22 9.56 3.61 -15.94
N PHE A 23 9.08 4.80 -15.59
CA PHE A 23 9.91 5.94 -15.24
C PHE A 23 10.44 5.83 -13.80
N LEU A 24 9.61 5.35 -12.89
CA LEU A 24 9.87 5.27 -11.45
C LEU A 24 10.83 4.16 -11.04
N VAL A 25 10.91 3.05 -11.77
CA VAL A 25 11.91 1.98 -11.54
C VAL A 25 13.36 2.52 -11.57
N ASN A 26 13.59 3.71 -12.13
CA ASN A 26 14.89 4.36 -12.15
C ASN A 26 15.09 5.46 -11.09
N GLU A 27 14.05 5.99 -10.43
CA GLU A 27 14.14 7.10 -9.46
C GLU A 27 13.12 6.97 -8.30
N ASN A 28 13.43 6.11 -7.33
CA ASN A 28 12.58 5.84 -6.15
C ASN A 28 12.24 7.10 -5.32
N SER A 29 13.15 8.07 -5.23
CA SER A 29 12.98 9.29 -4.41
C SER A 29 11.78 10.15 -4.83
N ILE A 30 11.39 10.13 -6.10
CA ILE A 30 10.26 10.93 -6.60
C ILE A 30 8.93 10.36 -6.09
N MET A 31 8.85 9.05 -5.91
CA MET A 31 7.62 8.39 -5.47
C MET A 31 7.25 8.74 -4.04
N SER A 32 8.22 8.74 -3.14
CA SER A 32 8.01 9.18 -1.76
C SER A 32 7.62 10.67 -1.69
N GLU A 33 8.18 11.52 -2.54
CA GLU A 33 7.75 12.93 -2.62
C GLU A 33 6.32 13.09 -3.14
N ILE A 34 5.91 12.32 -4.15
CA ILE A 34 4.54 12.34 -4.67
C ILE A 34 3.56 11.75 -3.66
N ALA A 35 3.92 10.67 -2.96
CA ALA A 35 3.08 10.07 -1.92
C ALA A 35 2.79 11.07 -0.79
N ALA A 36 3.79 11.87 -0.41
CA ALA A 36 3.65 12.90 0.61
C ALA A 36 2.77 14.05 0.16
N ALA A 37 2.89 14.44 -1.12
CA ALA A 37 2.19 15.59 -1.67
C ALA A 37 0.76 15.26 -2.13
N GLU A 38 0.56 14.09 -2.74
CA GLU A 38 -0.63 13.68 -3.48
C GLU A 38 -0.94 12.17 -3.23
N PRO A 39 -1.24 11.78 -1.98
CA PRO A 39 -1.46 10.38 -1.61
C PRO A 39 -2.62 9.72 -2.36
N THR A 40 -3.65 10.50 -2.74
CA THR A 40 -4.77 10.03 -3.56
C THR A 40 -4.33 9.63 -4.97
N VAL A 41 -3.37 10.33 -5.57
CA VAL A 41 -2.86 9.99 -6.90
C VAL A 41 -2.11 8.67 -6.86
N ILE A 42 -1.29 8.48 -5.84
CA ILE A 42 -0.56 7.21 -5.64
C ILE A 42 -1.53 6.05 -5.43
N SER A 43 -2.56 6.23 -4.60
CA SER A 43 -3.52 5.16 -4.31
C SER A 43 -4.35 4.76 -5.54
N GLU A 44 -4.72 5.72 -6.40
CA GLU A 44 -5.36 5.46 -7.70
C GLU A 44 -4.42 4.72 -8.67
N ILE A 45 -3.16 5.13 -8.76
CA ILE A 45 -2.13 4.50 -9.59
C ILE A 45 -1.92 3.04 -9.17
N LEU A 46 -1.76 2.78 -7.87
CA LEU A 46 -1.58 1.44 -7.31
C LEU A 46 -2.80 0.55 -7.52
N SER A 47 -4.00 1.12 -7.40
CA SER A 47 -5.25 0.40 -7.66
C SER A 47 -5.40 0.02 -9.14
N ALA A 48 -4.90 0.86 -10.05
CA ALA A 48 -4.95 0.61 -11.49
C ALA A 48 -3.88 -0.40 -11.96
N GLU A 49 -2.74 -0.48 -11.28
CA GLU A 49 -1.69 -1.45 -11.57
C GLU A 49 -1.06 -2.02 -10.28
N PRO A 50 -1.68 -3.06 -9.70
CA PRO A 50 -1.23 -3.69 -8.46
C PRO A 50 0.21 -4.25 -8.53
N ALA A 51 0.69 -4.60 -9.73
CA ALA A 51 2.07 -5.04 -9.95
C ALA A 51 3.13 -3.98 -9.58
N MET A 52 2.77 -2.69 -9.50
CA MET A 52 3.67 -1.66 -8.96
C MET A 52 3.87 -1.76 -7.46
N ILE A 53 2.90 -2.32 -6.73
CA ILE A 53 2.93 -2.41 -5.28
C ILE A 53 4.21 -3.16 -4.86
N GLU A 54 4.58 -4.25 -5.55
CA GLU A 54 5.82 -5.00 -5.25
C GLU A 54 7.08 -4.13 -5.29
N ASN A 55 7.24 -3.37 -6.37
CA ASN A 55 8.41 -2.52 -6.55
C ASN A 55 8.45 -1.41 -5.50
N ILE A 56 7.31 -0.76 -5.25
CA ILE A 56 7.20 0.38 -4.35
C ILE A 56 7.42 -0.06 -2.90
N LEU A 57 6.81 -1.18 -2.50
CA LEU A 57 6.95 -1.67 -1.14
C LEU A 57 8.33 -2.25 -0.86
N SER A 58 9.04 -2.72 -1.89
CA SER A 58 10.42 -3.18 -1.76
C SER A 58 11.44 -2.04 -1.69
N THR A 59 11.14 -0.87 -2.25
CA THR A 59 12.11 0.25 -2.34
C THR A 59 11.80 1.43 -1.43
N GLU A 60 10.52 1.70 -1.16
CA GLU A 60 10.04 2.85 -0.39
C GLU A 60 8.91 2.43 0.58
N PRO A 61 9.22 1.57 1.57
CA PRO A 61 8.24 1.07 2.54
C PRO A 61 7.52 2.20 3.31
N ALA A 62 8.16 3.35 3.51
CA ALA A 62 7.57 4.51 4.19
C ALA A 62 6.30 5.07 3.51
N MET A 63 6.13 4.83 2.21
CA MET A 63 4.94 5.25 1.46
C MET A 63 3.65 4.61 2.00
N LEU A 64 3.72 3.38 2.53
CA LEU A 64 2.55 2.75 3.13
C LEU A 64 2.01 3.52 4.32
N SER A 65 2.87 4.09 5.14
CA SER A 65 2.46 4.88 6.29
C SER A 65 1.75 6.16 5.87
N GLU A 66 2.18 6.80 4.78
CA GLU A 66 1.49 7.97 4.23
C GLU A 66 0.13 7.63 3.62
N ILE A 67 0.07 6.56 2.84
CA ILE A 67 -1.20 6.07 2.26
C ILE A 67 -2.13 5.62 3.39
N ALA A 68 -1.63 4.96 4.44
CA ALA A 68 -2.44 4.58 5.60
C ALA A 68 -3.09 5.79 6.26
N SER A 69 -2.31 6.85 6.49
CA SER A 69 -2.78 8.08 7.13
C SER A 69 -3.81 8.84 6.28
N SER A 70 -3.61 8.86 4.96
CA SER A 70 -4.40 9.72 4.06
C SER A 70 -5.56 9.00 3.39
N GLU A 71 -5.37 7.72 3.03
CA GLU A 71 -6.28 6.90 2.23
C GLU A 71 -6.45 5.48 2.82
N PRO A 72 -6.85 5.34 4.10
CA PRO A 72 -6.93 4.04 4.78
C PRO A 72 -7.91 3.08 4.11
N VAL A 73 -9.00 3.60 3.53
CA VAL A 73 -9.98 2.76 2.82
C VAL A 73 -9.35 2.08 1.61
N ILE A 74 -8.58 2.84 0.81
CA ILE A 74 -7.91 2.33 -0.39
C ILE A 74 -6.79 1.39 0.02
N LEU A 75 -6.02 1.71 1.07
CA LEU A 75 -5.02 0.78 1.61
C LEU A 75 -5.63 -0.58 1.97
N GLY A 76 -6.76 -0.59 2.68
CA GLY A 76 -7.47 -1.83 2.99
C GLY A 76 -8.00 -2.57 1.77
N GLU A 77 -8.31 -1.88 0.67
CA GLU A 77 -8.67 -2.51 -0.61
C GLU A 77 -7.46 -3.13 -1.30
N MET A 78 -6.34 -2.41 -1.36
CA MET A 78 -5.09 -2.91 -1.93
C MET A 78 -4.59 -4.15 -1.19
N MET A 79 -4.63 -4.14 0.15
CA MET A 79 -4.19 -5.29 0.96
C MET A 79 -5.06 -6.53 0.76
N VAL A 80 -6.35 -6.35 0.46
CA VAL A 80 -7.24 -7.47 0.12
C VAL A 80 -7.06 -7.92 -1.33
N ALA A 81 -6.70 -7.01 -2.24
CA ALA A 81 -6.42 -7.34 -3.63
C ALA A 81 -5.10 -8.12 -3.78
N GLU A 82 -4.08 -7.77 -3.00
CA GLU A 82 -2.74 -8.38 -3.03
C GLU A 82 -2.28 -8.89 -1.65
N PRO A 83 -2.97 -9.90 -1.08
CA PRO A 83 -2.76 -10.33 0.30
C PRO A 83 -1.40 -11.02 0.52
N THR A 84 -0.90 -11.77 -0.46
CA THR A 84 0.43 -12.41 -0.38
C THR A 84 1.54 -11.38 -0.26
N LEU A 85 1.45 -10.34 -1.09
CA LEU A 85 2.45 -9.28 -1.14
C LEU A 85 2.44 -8.46 0.15
N PHE A 86 1.26 -8.18 0.69
CA PHE A 86 1.15 -7.57 2.01
C PHE A 86 1.80 -8.44 3.11
N ALA A 87 1.59 -9.76 3.09
CA ALA A 87 2.20 -10.65 4.07
C ALA A 87 3.74 -10.66 3.97
N GLU A 88 4.30 -10.59 2.76
CA GLU A 88 5.75 -10.46 2.53
C GLU A 88 6.30 -9.15 3.10
N VAL A 89 5.61 -8.03 2.84
CA VAL A 89 6.00 -6.72 3.37
C VAL A 89 5.90 -6.69 4.89
N ALA A 90 4.88 -7.30 5.47
CA ALA A 90 4.74 -7.41 6.92
C ALA A 90 5.81 -8.30 7.58
N ALA A 91 6.40 -9.24 6.83
CA ALA A 91 7.55 -10.00 7.29
C ALA A 91 8.86 -9.20 7.17
N ALA A 92 8.98 -8.33 6.15
CA ALA A 92 10.16 -7.50 5.92
C ALA A 92 10.22 -6.27 6.82
N GLU A 93 9.08 -5.61 7.07
CA GLU A 93 8.95 -4.34 7.80
C GLU A 93 7.87 -4.41 8.91
N PRO A 94 8.04 -5.28 9.93
CA PRO A 94 6.97 -5.55 10.89
C PRO A 94 6.67 -4.35 11.80
N ALA A 95 7.65 -3.51 12.12
CA ALA A 95 7.46 -2.29 12.90
C ALA A 95 6.49 -1.30 12.22
N MET A 96 6.68 -1.04 10.92
CA MET A 96 5.82 -0.17 10.13
C MET A 96 4.39 -0.72 10.06
N ILE A 97 4.23 -2.03 9.83
CA ILE A 97 2.93 -2.69 9.86
C ILE A 97 2.27 -2.58 11.24
N GLY A 98 3.04 -2.67 12.32
CA GLY A 98 2.56 -2.45 13.68
C GLY A 98 2.05 -1.02 13.91
N GLU A 99 2.75 -0.02 13.38
CA GLU A 99 2.31 1.38 13.44
C GLU A 99 1.02 1.61 12.65
N ILE A 100 0.93 1.09 11.41
CA ILE A 100 -0.29 1.16 10.60
C ILE A 100 -1.44 0.45 11.29
N ALA A 101 -1.22 -0.71 11.90
CA ALA A 101 -2.27 -1.44 12.63
C ALA A 101 -2.80 -0.64 13.84
N ALA A 102 -1.92 0.10 14.52
CA ALA A 102 -2.28 0.93 15.65
C ALA A 102 -3.03 2.21 15.22
N ALA A 103 -2.61 2.83 14.12
CA ALA A 103 -3.26 4.02 13.58
C ALA A 103 -4.60 3.71 12.89
N GLU A 104 -4.64 2.65 12.09
CA GLU A 104 -5.72 2.30 11.18
C GLU A 104 -6.23 0.85 11.40
N PRO A 105 -6.84 0.54 12.56
CA PRO A 105 -7.29 -0.81 12.88
C PRO A 105 -8.37 -1.34 11.91
N ALA A 106 -9.10 -0.44 11.23
CA ALA A 106 -10.11 -0.80 10.25
C ALA A 106 -9.50 -1.50 9.01
N VAL A 107 -8.29 -1.12 8.61
CA VAL A 107 -7.54 -1.74 7.50
C VAL A 107 -7.27 -3.21 7.81
N PHE A 108 -6.77 -3.48 9.01
CA PHE A 108 -6.49 -4.85 9.46
C PHE A 108 -7.75 -5.66 9.73
N SER A 109 -8.83 -5.04 10.20
CA SER A 109 -10.11 -5.73 10.36
C SER A 109 -10.69 -6.18 9.01
N LYS A 110 -10.57 -5.35 7.97
CA LYS A 110 -10.96 -5.70 6.61
C LYS A 110 -10.11 -6.87 6.07
N LEU A 111 -8.79 -6.79 6.23
CA LEU A 111 -7.89 -7.88 5.83
C LEU A 111 -8.17 -9.17 6.59
N ALA A 112 -8.34 -9.13 7.92
CA ALA A 112 -8.62 -10.32 8.72
C ALA A 112 -9.92 -11.02 8.32
N THR A 113 -10.90 -10.26 7.84
CA THR A 113 -12.20 -10.78 7.40
C THR A 113 -12.13 -11.38 6.00
N ALA A 114 -11.46 -10.68 5.08
CA ALA A 114 -11.38 -11.10 3.68
C ALA A 114 -10.29 -12.15 3.43
N GLU A 115 -9.12 -11.97 4.04
CA GLU A 115 -7.88 -12.71 3.78
C GLU A 115 -7.21 -13.15 5.10
N PRO A 116 -7.85 -14.07 5.86
CA PRO A 116 -7.41 -14.45 7.21
C PRO A 116 -6.03 -15.12 7.24
N VAL A 117 -5.61 -15.78 6.16
CA VAL A 117 -4.28 -16.41 6.07
C VAL A 117 -3.18 -15.34 6.00
N ALA A 118 -3.33 -14.36 5.11
CA ALA A 118 -2.38 -13.26 4.98
C ALA A 118 -2.33 -12.39 6.24
N PHE A 119 -3.49 -12.13 6.87
CA PHE A 119 -3.54 -11.48 8.17
C PHE A 119 -2.73 -12.25 9.23
N GLY A 120 -2.90 -13.58 9.32
CA GLY A 120 -2.14 -14.40 10.25
C GLY A 120 -0.63 -14.35 10.01
N GLN A 121 -0.20 -14.35 8.74
CA GLN A 121 1.22 -14.22 8.37
C GLN A 121 1.78 -12.85 8.78
N ALA A 122 1.06 -11.77 8.49
CA ALA A 122 1.47 -10.42 8.84
C ALA A 122 1.65 -10.22 10.36
N ILE A 123 0.69 -10.71 11.15
CA ILE A 123 0.79 -10.65 12.62
C ILE A 123 1.94 -11.51 13.16
N SER A 124 2.22 -12.65 12.53
CA SER A 124 3.37 -13.50 12.91
C SER A 124 4.71 -12.79 12.73
N GLY A 125 4.86 -11.96 11.68
CA GLY A 125 6.03 -11.10 11.48
C GLY A 125 6.22 -10.12 12.63
N ILE A 126 5.15 -9.39 13.00
CA ILE A 126 5.16 -8.39 14.09
C ILE A 126 5.56 -9.03 15.43
N ILE A 127 4.97 -10.18 15.76
CA ILE A 127 5.27 -10.89 17.02
C ILE A 127 6.75 -11.31 17.08
N SER A 128 7.31 -11.76 15.95
CA SER A 128 8.71 -12.19 15.87
C SER A 128 9.66 -11.03 16.14
N GLU A 129 9.40 -9.84 15.58
CA GLU A 129 10.21 -8.65 15.82
C GLU A 129 10.17 -8.19 17.28
N ILE A 130 8.98 -8.19 17.90
CA ILE A 130 8.83 -7.87 19.33
C ILE A 130 9.64 -8.86 20.19
N ALA A 131 9.65 -10.14 19.82
CA ALA A 131 10.39 -11.17 20.54
C ALA A 131 11.92 -11.00 20.40
N THR A 132 12.41 -10.53 19.25
CA THR A 132 13.84 -10.31 19.00
C THR A 132 14.35 -8.97 19.50
N SER A 133 13.52 -7.92 19.54
CA SER A 133 13.87 -6.57 20.02
C SER A 133 14.11 -6.51 21.53
N LYS A 134 13.69 -7.53 22.29
CA LYS A 134 13.91 -7.64 23.76
C LYS A 134 15.23 -8.30 24.17
N LYS A 135 16.19 -8.49 23.26
CA LYS A 135 17.56 -8.97 23.55
C LYS A 135 18.57 -7.84 23.46
#